data_AF-A0A2K3KNP2-F1
#
_entry.id   AF-A0A2K3KNP2-F1
#
_cell.length_a   1.000
_cell.length_b   1.000
_cell.length_c   1.000
_cell.angle_alpha   90.00
_cell.angle_beta   90.00
_cell.angle_gamma   90.00
#
_symmetry.space_group_name_H-M   'P 1'
#
loop_
_entity.id
_entity.type
_entity.pdbx_description
1 polymer ?
#
loop_
_entity_poly.entity_id
_entity_poly.type
_entity_poly.pdbx_seq_one_letter_code
_entity_poly.pdbx_strand_id
1 'polypeptide(L)'
;TQKQESKYKYYPSVVELASNCDILVVACPLTKETHHIINREVINALGPKGFLVNIGRGKHVDEPELVSALLEGRLGGAGLDVFENEPHVPEELFELENVVLLPHVGSGTVETRTVMADLVLGNLEAHFLG
;
A
#
# COMPACT_ATOMS: atom_id res chain seq x y z
N THR A 1 -1.92 18.95 1.49
CA THR A 1 -1.86 20.32 0.94
C THR A 1 -1.16 20.29 -0.40
N GLN A 2 -1.59 21.13 -1.34
CA GLN A 2 -0.95 21.22 -2.66
C GLN A 2 0.49 21.72 -2.50
N LYS A 3 1.45 20.97 -3.07
CA LYS A 3 2.85 21.42 -3.15
C LYS A 3 3.00 22.33 -4.37
N GLN A 4 3.41 23.57 -4.15
CA GLN A 4 3.45 24.62 -5.19
C GLN A 4 4.36 24.28 -6.38
N GLU A 5 5.41 23.48 -6.17
CA GLU A 5 6.38 23.12 -7.22
C GLU A 5 6.13 21.77 -7.90
N SER A 6 5.06 21.06 -7.50
CA SER A 6 4.75 19.75 -8.08
C SER A 6 4.13 19.89 -9.47
N LYS A 7 4.72 19.21 -10.47
CA LYS A 7 4.12 19.04 -11.81
C LYS A 7 2.92 18.07 -11.81
N TYR A 8 2.75 17.30 -10.73
CA TYR A 8 1.61 16.38 -10.59
C TYR A 8 0.37 17.11 -10.12
N LYS A 9 -0.79 16.71 -10.68
CA LYS A 9 -2.10 17.22 -10.28
C LYS A 9 -2.39 16.80 -8.84
N TYR A 10 -2.69 17.79 -7.99
CA TYR A 10 -3.11 17.56 -6.62
C TYR A 10 -4.61 17.26 -6.58
N TYR A 11 -4.98 16.29 -5.75
CA TYR A 11 -6.36 15.98 -5.42
C TYR A 11 -6.56 16.17 -3.91
N PRO A 12 -7.55 16.96 -3.47
CA PRO A 12 -7.78 17.22 -2.05
C PRO A 12 -8.40 16.02 -1.31
N SER A 13 -8.91 15.01 -2.02
CA SER A 13 -9.48 13.80 -1.45
C SER A 13 -8.96 12.54 -2.16
N VAL A 14 -8.95 11.42 -1.44
CA VAL A 14 -8.51 10.12 -1.97
C VAL A 14 -9.53 9.55 -2.96
N VAL A 15 -10.82 9.77 -2.73
CA VAL A 15 -11.89 9.37 -3.65
C VAL A 15 -11.76 10.09 -4.99
N GLU A 16 -11.51 11.40 -4.98
CA GLU A 16 -11.32 12.15 -6.23
C GLU A 16 -10.03 11.72 -6.95
N LEU A 17 -8.96 11.42 -6.21
CA LEU A 17 -7.75 10.83 -6.78
C LEU A 17 -8.05 9.48 -7.47
N ALA A 18 -8.74 8.58 -6.77
CA ALA A 18 -9.09 7.25 -7.25
C ALA A 18 -9.95 7.30 -8.53
N SER A 19 -10.98 8.16 -8.56
CA SER A 19 -11.83 8.38 -9.75
C SER A 19 -11.09 8.93 -10.97
N ASN A 20 -9.85 9.40 -10.80
CA ASN A 20 -9.06 10.05 -11.85
C ASN A 20 -7.75 9.31 -12.16
N CYS A 21 -7.60 8.05 -11.73
CA CYS A 21 -6.43 7.25 -12.05
C CYS A 21 -6.83 5.80 -12.41
N ASP A 22 -6.05 5.19 -13.30
CA ASP A 22 -6.18 3.75 -13.60
C ASP A 22 -5.40 2.89 -12.60
N ILE A 23 -4.40 3.48 -11.93
CA ILE A 23 -3.54 2.81 -10.94
C ILE A 23 -3.43 3.71 -9.72
N LEU A 24 -3.82 3.19 -8.55
CA LEU A 24 -3.72 3.88 -7.27
C LEU A 24 -2.63 3.25 -6.41
N VAL A 25 -1.62 4.03 -6.02
CA VAL A 25 -0.47 3.54 -5.23
C VAL A 25 -0.52 4.08 -3.81
N VAL A 26 -0.49 3.18 -2.83
CA VAL A 26 -0.41 3.50 -1.40
C VAL A 26 1.07 3.59 -0.99
N ALA A 27 1.51 4.80 -0.69
CA ALA A 27 2.91 5.11 -0.34
C ALA A 27 3.04 6.13 0.80
N CYS A 28 2.03 6.24 1.67
CA CYS A 28 2.06 7.09 2.85
C CYS A 28 2.45 6.31 4.12
N PRO A 29 2.87 7.00 5.19
CA PRO A 29 3.02 6.38 6.50
C PRO A 29 1.67 5.93 7.08
N LEU A 30 1.70 4.86 7.86
CA LEU A 30 0.54 4.43 8.65
C LEU A 30 0.42 5.28 9.91
N THR A 31 -0.69 6.00 10.02
CA THR A 31 -1.10 6.79 11.17
C THR A 31 -2.56 6.48 11.51
N LYS A 32 -3.13 7.13 12.53
CA LYS A 32 -4.56 6.97 12.83
C LYS A 32 -5.43 7.51 11.70
N GLU A 33 -4.97 8.57 11.03
CA GLU A 33 -5.68 9.25 9.95
C GLU A 33 -5.58 8.49 8.62
N THR A 34 -4.54 7.68 8.41
CA THR A 34 -4.37 6.87 7.20
C THR A 34 -4.78 5.41 7.37
N HIS A 35 -5.24 5.01 8.56
CA HIS A 35 -5.82 3.70 8.78
C HIS A 35 -7.09 3.53 7.94
N HIS A 36 -7.16 2.45 7.15
CA HIS A 36 -8.24 2.19 6.18
C HIS A 36 -8.54 3.39 5.27
N ILE A 37 -7.52 4.17 4.92
CA ILE A 37 -7.64 5.26 3.95
C ILE A 37 -8.12 4.76 2.58
N ILE A 38 -7.85 3.49 2.26
CA ILE A 38 -8.42 2.77 1.13
C ILE A 38 -9.58 1.91 1.66
N ASN A 39 -10.76 2.52 1.74
CA ASN A 39 -12.00 1.89 2.14
C ASN A 39 -12.87 1.54 0.91
N ARG A 40 -14.06 0.98 1.13
CA ARG A 40 -15.04 0.67 0.07
C ARG A 40 -15.33 1.83 -0.89
N GLU A 41 -15.42 3.07 -0.39
CA GLU A 41 -15.71 4.24 -1.21
C GLU A 41 -14.58 4.51 -2.22
N VAL A 42 -13.34 4.48 -1.74
CA VAL A 42 -12.14 4.65 -2.58
C VAL A 42 -11.99 3.50 -3.58
N ILE A 43 -12.24 2.26 -3.15
CA ILE A 43 -12.17 1.07 -4.02
C ILE A 43 -13.18 1.17 -5.16
N ASN A 44 -14.43 1.54 -4.86
CA ASN A 44 -15.46 1.70 -5.88
C ASN A 44 -15.18 2.88 -6.83
N ALA A 45 -14.56 3.94 -6.33
CA ALA A 45 -14.14 5.08 -7.16
C ALA A 45 -13.03 4.70 -8.15
N LEU A 46 -12.08 3.87 -7.73
CA LEU A 46 -11.04 3.30 -8.61
C LEU A 46 -11.65 2.34 -9.64
N GLY A 47 -12.60 1.51 -9.20
CA GLY A 47 -13.53 0.80 -10.06
C GLY A 47 -12.97 -0.42 -10.82
N PRO A 48 -13.79 -1.03 -11.69
CA PRO A 48 -13.55 -2.36 -12.27
C PRO A 48 -12.42 -2.41 -13.30
N LYS A 49 -11.90 -1.24 -13.71
CA LYS A 49 -10.74 -1.13 -14.61
C LYS A 49 -9.48 -0.66 -13.89
N GLY A 50 -9.60 -0.28 -12.63
CA GLY A 50 -8.50 0.25 -11.85
C GLY A 50 -7.73 -0.82 -11.08
N PHE A 51 -6.47 -0.51 -10.78
CA PHE A 51 -5.56 -1.39 -10.05
C PHE A 51 -5.04 -0.71 -8.79
N LEU A 52 -5.17 -1.39 -7.65
CA LEU A 52 -4.60 -0.93 -6.38
C LEU A 52 -3.20 -1.52 -6.20
N VAL A 53 -2.22 -0.70 -5.83
CA VAL A 53 -0.87 -1.15 -5.46
C VAL A 53 -0.57 -0.70 -4.03
N ASN A 54 -0.32 -1.64 -3.11
CA ASN A 54 0.04 -1.32 -1.73
C ASN A 54 1.45 -1.82 -1.40
N ILE A 55 2.36 -0.87 -1.21
CA ILE A 55 3.74 -1.06 -0.73
C ILE A 55 3.97 -0.38 0.62
N GLY A 56 2.89 0.08 1.25
CA GLY A 56 2.92 0.79 2.53
C GLY A 56 2.81 -0.18 3.70
N ARG A 57 1.59 -0.31 4.23
CA ARG A 57 1.23 -1.22 5.33
C ARG A 57 -0.16 -1.78 5.02
N GLY A 58 -0.45 -3.02 5.43
CA GLY A 58 -1.75 -3.64 5.19
C GLY A 58 -2.92 -2.82 5.73
N LYS A 59 -2.78 -2.28 6.95
CA LYS A 59 -3.77 -1.43 7.63
C LYS A 59 -4.14 -0.11 6.93
N HIS A 60 -3.51 0.23 5.81
CA HIS A 60 -4.02 1.31 4.95
C HIS A 60 -5.29 0.92 4.20
N VAL A 61 -5.53 -0.37 4.01
CA VAL A 61 -6.65 -0.92 3.25
C VAL A 61 -7.60 -1.60 4.22
N ASP A 62 -8.90 -1.38 4.04
CA ASP A 62 -9.93 -2.27 4.58
C ASP A 62 -9.89 -3.60 3.80
N GLU A 63 -9.13 -4.57 4.31
CA GLU A 63 -8.79 -5.81 3.60
C GLU A 63 -10.01 -6.68 3.29
N PRO A 64 -11.00 -6.86 4.20
CA PRO A 64 -12.25 -7.54 3.87
C PRO A 64 -12.99 -6.90 2.68
N GLU A 65 -13.03 -5.57 2.61
CA GLU A 65 -13.66 -4.85 1.50
C GLU A 65 -12.88 -4.98 0.19
N LEU A 66 -11.54 -5.02 0.25
CA LEU A 66 -10.69 -5.29 -0.90
C LEU A 66 -10.96 -6.69 -1.48
N VAL A 67 -10.98 -7.71 -0.63
CA VAL A 67 -11.25 -9.11 -1.02
C VAL A 67 -12.62 -9.21 -1.68
N SER A 68 -13.67 -8.67 -1.04
CA SER A 68 -15.03 -8.64 -1.62
C SER A 68 -15.06 -7.91 -2.97
N ALA A 69 -14.37 -6.77 -3.10
CA ALA A 69 -14.37 -6.00 -4.35
C ALA A 69 -13.70 -6.72 -5.51
N LEU A 70 -12.63 -7.46 -5.25
CA LEU A 70 -11.93 -8.27 -6.25
C LEU A 70 -12.78 -9.46 -6.68
N LEU A 71 -13.39 -10.18 -5.73
CA LEU A 71 -14.29 -11.32 -6.00
C LEU A 71 -15.53 -10.90 -6.80
N GLU A 72 -16.10 -9.74 -6.49
CA GLU A 72 -17.29 -9.20 -7.15
C GLU A 72 -16.97 -8.47 -8.47
N GLY A 73 -15.70 -8.30 -8.81
CA GLY A 73 -15.27 -7.55 -9.99
C GLY A 73 -15.53 -6.04 -9.92
N ARG A 74 -15.73 -5.50 -8.71
CA ARG A 74 -15.82 -4.04 -8.48
C ARG A 74 -14.47 -3.36 -8.61
N LEU A 75 -13.38 -4.09 -8.40
CA LEU A 75 -12.00 -3.64 -8.61
C LEU A 75 -11.32 -4.51 -9.68
N GLY A 76 -10.57 -3.88 -10.58
CA GLY A 76 -9.92 -4.57 -11.70
C GLY A 76 -8.81 -5.52 -11.25
N GLY A 77 -8.01 -5.14 -10.26
CA GLY A 77 -6.96 -6.00 -9.68
C GLY A 77 -6.15 -5.32 -8.58
N ALA A 78 -5.21 -6.07 -8.00
CA ALA A 78 -4.35 -5.55 -6.93
C ALA A 78 -2.92 -6.12 -6.93
N GLY A 79 -1.93 -5.28 -6.68
CA GLY A 79 -0.55 -5.68 -6.35
C GLY A 79 -0.25 -5.40 -4.88
N LEU A 80 -0.05 -6.44 -4.08
CA LEU A 80 0.04 -6.34 -2.63
C LEU A 80 1.38 -6.89 -2.14
N ASP A 81 2.20 -6.02 -1.53
CA ASP A 81 3.40 -6.45 -0.78
C ASP A 81 3.13 -6.59 0.72
N VAL A 82 1.98 -6.11 1.20
CA VAL A 82 1.64 -6.00 2.63
C VAL A 82 0.18 -6.37 2.88
N PHE A 83 -0.09 -6.90 4.07
CA PHE A 83 -1.40 -7.44 4.48
C PHE A 83 -1.76 -6.99 5.90
N GLU A 84 -3.05 -6.95 6.23
CA GLU A 84 -3.50 -6.38 7.50
C GLU A 84 -3.00 -7.20 8.71
N ASN A 85 -2.94 -8.53 8.56
CA ASN A 85 -2.50 -9.47 9.58
C ASN A 85 -1.32 -10.36 9.12
N GLU A 86 -0.27 -9.73 8.60
CA GLU A 86 0.95 -10.45 8.17
C GLU A 86 1.50 -11.38 9.27
N PRO A 87 1.97 -12.60 8.91
CA PRO A 87 2.15 -13.12 7.54
C PRO A 87 0.90 -13.80 6.94
N HIS A 88 -0.26 -13.70 7.58
CA HIS A 88 -1.48 -14.32 7.07
C HIS A 88 -2.05 -13.49 5.92
N VAL A 89 -2.40 -14.18 4.84
CA VAL A 89 -3.03 -13.62 3.64
C VAL A 89 -4.40 -14.28 3.50
N PRO A 90 -5.48 -13.54 3.19
CA PRO A 90 -6.78 -14.14 2.91
C PRO A 90 -6.69 -15.17 1.79
N GLU A 91 -7.16 -16.40 2.05
CA GLU A 91 -7.04 -17.53 1.13
C GLU A 91 -7.77 -17.28 -0.20
N GLU A 92 -8.84 -16.48 -0.17
CA GLU A 92 -9.62 -16.10 -1.35
C GLU A 92 -8.76 -15.39 -2.41
N LEU A 93 -7.69 -14.70 -1.99
CA LEU A 93 -6.79 -14.01 -2.92
C LEU A 93 -5.91 -14.98 -3.71
N PHE A 94 -5.69 -16.21 -3.26
CA PHE A 94 -4.82 -17.16 -3.96
C PHE A 94 -5.43 -17.71 -5.25
N GLU A 95 -6.76 -17.72 -5.34
CA GLU A 95 -7.49 -18.23 -6.51
C GLU A 95 -7.74 -17.15 -7.57
N LEU A 96 -7.37 -15.90 -7.30
CA LEU A 96 -7.60 -14.76 -8.19
C LEU A 96 -6.45 -14.58 -9.19
N GLU A 97 -6.79 -14.51 -10.48
CA GLU A 97 -5.81 -14.26 -11.55
C GLU A 97 -5.43 -12.76 -11.68
N ASN A 98 -6.22 -11.87 -11.07
CA ASN A 98 -6.06 -10.42 -11.14
C ASN A 98 -5.31 -9.83 -9.93
N VAL A 99 -4.58 -10.65 -9.18
CA VAL A 99 -3.75 -10.19 -8.06
C VAL A 99 -2.30 -10.66 -8.16
N VAL A 100 -1.40 -9.88 -7.57
CA VAL A 100 -0.01 -10.26 -7.31
C VAL A 100 0.25 -10.08 -5.82
N LEU A 101 0.73 -11.14 -5.17
CA LEU A 101 0.92 -11.20 -3.72
C LEU A 101 2.40 -11.43 -3.41
N LEU A 102 3.00 -10.56 -2.60
CA LEU A 102 4.41 -10.62 -2.22
C LEU A 102 4.56 -10.60 -0.69
N PRO A 103 5.56 -11.30 -0.11
CA PRO A 103 5.69 -11.43 1.33
C PRO A 103 6.53 -10.29 1.94
N HIS A 104 6.07 -9.04 1.82
CA HIS A 104 6.70 -7.84 2.40
C HIS A 104 8.19 -7.71 2.06
N VAL A 105 8.47 -7.73 0.76
CA VAL A 105 9.84 -7.73 0.20
C VAL A 105 10.27 -6.38 -0.34
N GLY A 106 9.50 -5.29 -0.14
CA GLY A 106 9.81 -3.96 -0.68
C GLY A 106 11.20 -3.43 -0.38
N SER A 107 11.80 -3.79 0.78
CA SER A 107 13.20 -3.45 1.14
C SER A 107 14.16 -4.64 1.06
N GLY A 108 13.70 -5.81 0.61
CA GLY A 108 14.35 -7.10 0.74
C GLY A 108 15.49 -7.38 -0.26
N THR A 109 16.26 -6.37 -0.65
CA THR A 109 17.47 -6.55 -1.48
C THR A 109 18.71 -6.64 -0.59
N VAL A 110 19.78 -7.29 -1.11
CA VAL A 110 21.04 -7.41 -0.37
C VAL A 110 21.59 -6.01 -0.05
N GLU A 111 21.64 -5.14 -1.05
CA GLU A 111 22.19 -3.80 -0.97
C GLU A 111 21.44 -2.94 0.06
N THR A 112 20.10 -2.92 -0.01
CA THR A 112 19.28 -2.11 0.92
C THR A 112 19.38 -2.64 2.34
N ARG A 113 19.31 -3.97 2.54
CA ARG A 113 19.40 -4.56 3.87
C ARG A 113 20.78 -4.37 4.52
N THR A 114 21.87 -4.41 3.75
CA THR A 114 23.21 -4.08 4.27
C THR A 114 23.28 -2.65 4.78
N VAL A 115 22.85 -1.66 3.98
CA VAL A 115 22.88 -0.26 4.39
C VAL A 115 21.98 0.00 5.61
N MET A 116 20.82 -0.64 5.68
CA MET A 116 19.94 -0.55 6.84
C MET A 116 20.58 -1.14 8.10
N ALA A 117 21.27 -2.29 8.00
CA ALA A 117 21.95 -2.91 9.12
C ALA A 117 23.11 -2.05 9.63
N ASP A 118 23.93 -1.52 8.73
CA ASP A 118 25.03 -0.61 9.07
C ASP A 118 24.51 0.64 9.79
N LEU A 119 23.37 1.19 9.34
CA LEU A 119 22.74 2.34 9.98
C LEU A 119 22.27 2.01 11.41
N VAL A 120 21.68 0.82 11.63
CA VAL A 120 21.28 0.38 12.97
C VAL A 120 22.50 0.27 13.89
N LEU A 121 23.57 -0.37 13.43
CA LEU A 121 24.81 -0.52 14.18
C LEU A 121 25.42 0.83 14.54
N GLY A 122 25.52 1.75 13.56
CA GLY A 122 26.04 3.09 13.80
C GLY A 122 25.24 3.90 14.81
N ASN A 123 23.90 3.76 14.84
CA ASN A 123 23.08 4.41 15.87
C ASN A 123 23.34 3.82 17.27
N LEU A 124 23.55 2.51 17.38
CA LEU A 124 23.88 1.87 18.65
C LEU A 124 25.27 2.30 19.14
N GLU A 125 26.27 2.32 18.26
CA GLU A 125 27.61 2.80 18.58
C GLU A 125 27.58 4.23 19.09
N ALA A 126 26.93 5.15 18.36
CA ALA A 126 26.77 6.54 18.79
C ALA A 126 26.05 6.65 20.16
N HIS A 127 25.01 5.85 20.40
CA HIS A 127 24.32 5.88 21.68
C HIS A 127 25.20 5.42 22.86
N PHE A 128 26.00 4.37 22.67
CA PHE A 128 26.79 3.77 23.75
C PHE A 128 28.18 4.39 23.92
N LEU A 129 28.71 5.09 22.91
CA LEU A 129 30.04 5.73 22.93
C LEU A 129 29.98 7.24 23.20
N GLY A 130 28.79 7.86 23.13
CA GLY A 130 28.55 9.29 23.39
C GLY A 130 28.63 10.17 22.15
#